data_AF-A0A952JPX7-F1
#
_entry.id   AF-A0A952JPX7-F1
#
_cell.length_a   1.000
_cell.length_b   1.000
_cell.length_c   1.000
_cell.angle_alpha   90.00
_cell.angle_beta   90.00
_cell.angle_gamma   90.00
#
_symmetry.space_group_name_H-M   'P 1'
#
loop_
_entity.id
_entity.type
_entity.pdbx_description
1 polymer ?
#
loop_
_entity_poly.entity_id
_entity_poly.type
_entity_poly.pdbx_seq_one_letter_code
_entity_poly.pdbx_strand_id
1 'polypeptide(L)' 'MKTENKILDLTFNFSLQVISLYKNLIQHNEYVISKQLLRSSTSIGANAEEANAAQT' A
#
# COMPACT_ATOMS: atom_id res chain seq x y z
N MET A 1 -20.40 -17.73 -5.22
CA MET A 1 -19.02 -17.52 -4.72
C MET A 1 -18.76 -16.03 -4.75
N LYS A 2 -18.34 -15.40 -3.65
CA LYS A 2 -17.79 -14.04 -3.72
C LYS A 2 -16.56 -14.13 -4.62
N THR A 3 -16.56 -13.38 -5.72
CA THR A 3 -15.40 -13.26 -6.61
C THR A 3 -14.27 -12.67 -5.77
N GLU A 4 -13.16 -13.40 -5.69
CA GLU A 4 -11.98 -12.95 -4.96
C GLU A 4 -11.44 -11.69 -5.65
N ASN A 5 -11.42 -10.55 -4.94
CA ASN A 5 -10.97 -9.29 -5.52
C ASN A 5 -9.43 -9.24 -5.51
N LYS A 6 -8.83 -9.73 -6.60
CA LYS A 6 -7.36 -9.81 -6.78
C LYS A 6 -6.64 -8.47 -6.55
N ILE A 7 -7.32 -7.33 -6.70
CA ILE A 7 -6.72 -6.02 -6.44
C ILE A 7 -6.40 -5.84 -4.95
N LEU A 8 -7.21 -6.36 -4.04
CA LEU A 8 -6.96 -6.27 -2.60
C LEU A 8 -5.62 -6.95 -2.24
N ASP A 9 -5.42 -8.18 -2.70
CA ASP A 9 -4.18 -8.92 -2.43
C ASP A 9 -2.95 -8.25 -3.05
N LEU A 10 -3.07 -7.76 -4.29
CA LEU A 10 -1.98 -7.09 -4.98
C LEU A 10 -1.57 -5.79 -4.27
N THR A 11 -2.54 -4.99 -3.85
CA THR A 11 -2.30 -3.69 -3.21
C THR A 11 -1.81 -3.84 -1.77
N PHE A 12 -2.27 -4.87 -1.06
CA PHE A 12 -1.74 -5.24 0.25
C PHE A 12 -0.27 -5.67 0.17
N ASN A 13 0.06 -6.58 -0.73
CA ASN A 13 1.44 -7.04 -0.94
C ASN A 13 2.37 -5.91 -1.40
N PHE A 14 1.89 -5.02 -2.28
CA PHE A 14 2.62 -3.83 -2.68
C PHE A 14 2.92 -2.91 -1.47
N SER A 15 1.95 -2.70 -0.60
CA SER A 15 2.13 -1.88 0.62
C SER A 15 3.23 -2.46 1.53
N LEU A 16 3.30 -3.79 1.69
CA LEU A 16 4.35 -4.45 2.47
C LEU A 16 5.74 -4.24 1.85
N GLN A 17 5.86 -4.32 0.52
CA GLN A 17 7.11 -4.07 -0.18
C GLN A 17 7.58 -2.62 0.01
N VAL A 18 6.67 -1.65 -0.10
CA VAL A 18 7.01 -0.24 0.09
C VAL A 18 7.39 0.06 1.54
N ILE A 19 6.75 -0.57 2.52
CA ILE A 19 7.16 -0.44 3.94
C ILE A 19 8.60 -0.93 4.14
N SER A 20 8.98 -2.04 3.50
CA SER A 20 10.35 -2.55 3.53
C SER A 20 11.33 -1.55 2.90
N LEU A 21 10.99 -1.01 1.72
CA LEU A 21 11.79 0.02 1.05
C LEU A 21 11.92 1.30 1.89
N TYR A 22 10.83 1.79 2.49
CA TYR A 22 10.83 2.95 3.37
C TYR A 22 11.83 2.80 4.53
N LYS A 23 11.84 1.62 5.18
CA LYS A 23 12.81 1.32 6.25
C LYS A 23 14.24 1.39 5.74
N ASN A 24 14.52 0.87 4.54
CA ASN A 24 15.83 0.95 3.93
C ASN A 24 16.24 2.40 3.58
N LEU A 25 15.32 3.19 3.02
CA LEU A 25 15.57 4.59 2.66
C LEU A 25 15.88 5.46 3.89
N ILE A 26 15.19 5.21 5.01
CA ILE A 26 15.49 5.88 6.29
C ILE A 26 16.91 5.59 6.77
N GLN A 27 17.41 4.37 6.57
CA GLN A 27 18.81 4.02 6.92
C GLN A 27 19.83 4.80 6.06
N HIS A 28 19.42 5.26 4.88
CA HIS A 28 20.23 6.08 3.97
C HIS A 28 19.97 7.58 4.11
N ASN A 29 19.32 8.00 5.20
CA ASN A 29 18.96 9.39 5.49
C ASN A 29 18.03 10.05 4.45
N GLU A 30 17.22 9.26 3.74
CA GLU A 30 16.16 9.79 2.87
C GLU A 30 14.83 9.79 3.62
N TYR A 31 14.27 10.98 3.86
CA TYR A 31 13.11 11.19 4.72
C TYR A 31 11.93 11.88 4.05
N VAL A 32 12.18 12.59 2.95
CA VAL A 32 11.16 13.42 2.32
C VAL A 32 10.38 12.58 1.33
N ILE A 33 11.07 11.95 0.37
CA ILE A 33 10.44 11.15 -0.67
C ILE A 33 9.92 9.83 -0.10
N SER A 34 10.68 9.19 0.78
CA SER A 34 10.35 7.93 1.44
C SER A 34 9.05 8.03 2.22
N LYS A 35 8.83 9.14 2.93
CA LYS A 35 7.59 9.40 3.67
C LYS A 35 6.39 9.65 2.75
N GLN A 36 6.58 10.35 1.63
CA GLN A 36 5.53 10.53 0.62
C GLN A 36 5.18 9.21 -0.07
N LEU A 37 6.20 8.40 -0.39
CA LEU A 37 6.06 7.10 -1.00
C LEU A 37 5.32 6.12 -0.07
N LEU A 38 5.68 6.08 1.22
CA LEU A 38 4.99 5.26 2.22
C LEU A 38 3.50 5.60 2.26
N ARG A 39 3.16 6.88 2.43
CA ARG A 39 1.76 7.33 2.54
C ARG A 39 0.95 6.97 1.29
N SER A 40 1.44 7.38 0.12
CA SER A 40 0.74 7.16 -1.14
C SER A 40 0.53 5.67 -1.42
N SER A 41 1.55 4.84 -1.15
CA SER A 41 1.47 3.40 -1.40
C SER A 41 0.49 2.70 -0.46
N THR A 42 0.47 3.06 0.83
CA THR A 42 -0.52 2.52 1.78
C THR A 42 -1.95 3.00 1.47
N SER A 43 -2.10 4.22 0.93
CA SER A 43 -3.42 4.73 0.52
C SER A 43 -4.01 3.93 -0.64
N ILE A 44 -3.20 3.34 -1.53
CA ILE A 44 -3.74 2.49 -2.62
C ILE A 44 -4.50 1.30 -2.05
N GLY A 45 -3.93 0.59 -1.07
CA GLY A 45 -4.60 -0.53 -0.41
C GLY A 45 -5.85 -0.10 0.37
N ALA A 46 -5.76 1.00 1.13
CA ALA A 46 -6.91 1.54 1.85
C ALA A 46 -8.07 1.91 0.92
N ASN A 47 -7.80 2.63 -0.16
CA ASN A 47 -8.83 3.01 -1.14
C ASN A 47 -9.43 1.79 -1.86
N ALA A 48 -8.64 0.74 -2.11
CA ALA A 48 -9.14 -0.50 -2.70
C ALA A 48 -10.10 -1.24 -1.75
N GLU A 49 -9.77 -1.30 -0.46
CA GLU A 49 -10.65 -1.87 0.58
C GLU A 49 -11.95 -1.07 0.74
N GLU A 50 -11.85 0.26 0.78
CA GLU A 50 -13.02 1.16 0.83
C GLU A 50 -13.94 0.94 -0.38
N ALA A 51 -13.38 0.83 -1.59
CA ALA A 51 -14.15 0.56 -2.79
C ALA A 51 -14.82 -0.83 -2.77
N ASN A 52 -14.11 -1.85 -2.29
CA ASN A 52 -14.66 -3.20 -2.16
C ASN A 52 -15.80 -3.29 -1.13
N ALA A 53 -15.67 -2.56 -0.02
CA ALA A 53 -16.72 -2.42 0.97
C ALA A 53 -17.94 -1.67 0.42
N ALA A 54 -17.75 -0.65 -0.42
CA ALA A 54 -18.84 0.09 -1.06
C ALA A 54 -19.58 -0.72 -2.15
N GLN A 55 -18.93 -1.73 -2.74
CA GLN A 55 -19.52 -2.62 -3.73
C GLN A 55 -20.36 -3.75 -3.10
N THR A 56 -20.13 -4.08 -1.83
CA THR A 56 -20.77 -5.22 -1.12
C THR A 56 -22.04 -4.79 -0.40
#